data_AF-A0A2D9FQ17-F1
#
_entry.id   AF-A0A2D9FQ17-F1
#
_cell.length_a   1.000
_cell.length_b   1.000
_cell.length_c   1.000
_cell.angle_alpha   90.00
_cell.angle_beta   90.00
_cell.angle_gamma   90.00
#
_symmetry.space_group_name_H-M   'P 1'
#
loop_
_entity.id
_entity.type
_entity.pdbx_description
1 polymer ?
#
loop_
_entity_poly.entity_id
_entity_poly.type
_entity_poly.pdbx_seq_one_letter_code
_entity_poly.pdbx_strand_id
1 'polypeptide(L)'
;MSTDENQQQPFENRTDLTGVEKLVDAIRSEIGKIIVGQHEMVDLLIAALLSSGHVLIEGVPGVAKTLTTKLLAQTIDSDFSRIQFTPDLMPADVTGTSVFNPKTSNFDFKQGPIFSNIVLIDEINRSPAKTQAALFEVMEERQVTVDGKTYLMDAPFMVVATQNPIEHEGTYRLPEAQLDRFLFRIDVPYPSLDEEVQILVGSHKRKNQLNIQDLEKVVTAEQIKAQQQVVAGIHVEPELMKYIAEIIQNTRNSSSVSIGASPRASVFVMKAAQALAAMNGRDFITPEDVKEVINPVLRHRITLTPEREMEGIKPDQVIQMILEKVEVPR
;
A
#
# COMPACT_ATOMS: atom_id res chain seq x y z
N MET A 1 -8.94 -17.49 50.82
CA MET A 1 -7.82 -16.65 50.36
C MET A 1 -6.81 -17.57 49.73
N SER A 2 -6.88 -17.71 48.40
CA SER A 2 -5.82 -18.33 47.59
C SER A 2 -5.85 -17.57 46.28
N THR A 3 -5.02 -16.55 46.19
CA THR A 3 -4.76 -15.76 44.99
C THR A 3 -3.87 -16.60 44.07
N ASP A 4 -4.46 -17.16 43.02
CA ASP A 4 -3.70 -17.68 41.88
C ASP A 4 -3.13 -16.48 41.12
N GLU A 5 -1.88 -16.13 41.44
CA GLU A 5 -1.07 -15.25 40.61
C GLU A 5 -0.75 -15.99 39.31
N ASN A 6 -1.56 -15.72 38.30
CA ASN A 6 -1.36 -16.14 36.93
C ASN A 6 -0.12 -15.43 36.37
N GLN A 7 1.06 -15.98 36.63
CA GLN A 7 2.32 -15.54 36.02
C GLN A 7 2.26 -15.86 34.52
N GLN A 8 1.85 -14.86 33.72
CA GLN A 8 2.05 -14.88 32.28
C GLN A 8 3.55 -15.00 32.02
N GLN A 9 4.00 -16.19 31.61
CA GLN A 9 5.35 -16.38 31.12
C GLN A 9 5.59 -15.41 29.96
N PRO A 10 6.70 -14.66 29.95
CA PRO A 10 7.03 -13.81 28.82
C PRO A 10 7.19 -14.70 27.58
N PHE A 11 6.34 -14.47 26.58
CA PHE A 11 6.40 -15.18 25.31
C PHE A 11 7.74 -14.83 24.64
N GLU A 12 8.58 -15.84 24.41
CA GLU A 12 9.77 -15.69 23.57
C GLU A 12 9.37 -15.90 22.11
N ASN A 13 9.51 -14.86 21.30
CA ASN A 13 9.35 -14.95 19.85
C ASN A 13 10.37 -15.96 19.29
N ARG A 14 9.89 -16.86 18.42
CA ARG A 14 10.73 -17.82 17.67
C ARG A 14 11.51 -17.11 16.57
N THR A 15 11.00 -15.97 16.11
CA THR A 15 11.60 -15.12 15.07
C THR A 15 12.11 -13.82 15.70
N ASP A 16 13.34 -13.42 15.38
CA ASP A 16 13.87 -12.12 15.80
C ASP A 16 13.21 -10.99 15.00
N LEU A 17 12.35 -10.22 15.68
CA LEU A 17 11.62 -9.08 15.11
C LEU A 17 12.26 -7.72 15.44
N THR A 18 13.39 -7.71 16.15
CA THR A 18 14.07 -6.48 16.56
C THR A 18 14.42 -5.59 15.36
N GLY A 19 14.75 -6.22 14.22
CA GLY A 19 15.02 -5.51 12.97
C GLY A 19 13.80 -4.82 12.38
N VAL A 20 12.62 -5.46 12.46
CA VAL A 20 11.35 -4.91 11.98
C VAL A 20 10.92 -3.75 12.87
N GLU A 21 10.90 -3.93 14.19
CA GLU A 21 10.50 -2.90 15.15
C GLU A 21 11.33 -1.63 15.00
N LYS A 22 12.67 -1.76 14.96
CA LYS A 22 13.57 -0.62 14.76
C LYS A 22 13.32 0.12 13.45
N LEU A 23 13.09 -0.62 12.37
CA LEU A 23 12.79 -0.04 11.05
C LEU A 23 11.48 0.75 11.11
N VAL A 24 10.43 0.16 11.67
CA VAL A 24 9.10 0.76 11.75
C VAL A 24 9.13 2.02 12.62
N ASP A 25 9.74 1.95 13.79
CA ASP A 25 9.84 3.07 14.72
C ASP A 25 10.66 4.23 14.15
N ALA A 26 11.77 3.92 13.45
CA ALA A 26 12.59 4.93 12.80
C ALA A 26 11.79 5.67 11.71
N ILE A 27 11.09 4.93 10.84
CA ILE A 27 10.26 5.53 9.78
C ILE A 27 9.11 6.36 10.37
N ARG A 28 8.39 5.82 11.37
CA ARG A 28 7.29 6.54 12.04
C ARG A 28 7.76 7.83 12.69
N SER A 29 8.88 7.78 13.40
CA SER A 29 9.46 8.95 14.08
C SER A 29 9.80 10.04 13.08
N GLU A 30 10.44 9.67 11.96
CA GLU A 30 10.89 10.63 10.95
C GLU A 30 9.71 11.28 10.21
N ILE A 31 8.72 10.49 9.80
CA ILE A 31 7.50 11.00 9.13
C ILE A 31 6.67 11.87 10.09
N GLY A 32 6.57 11.46 11.36
CA GLY A 32 5.81 12.16 12.41
C GLY A 32 6.35 13.55 12.76
N LYS A 33 7.59 13.90 12.37
CA LYS A 33 8.11 15.27 12.48
C LYS A 33 7.35 16.26 11.60
N ILE A 34 6.73 15.79 10.52
CA ILE A 34 6.10 16.63 9.51
C ILE A 34 4.60 16.37 9.39
N ILE A 35 4.19 15.10 9.35
CA ILE A 35 2.80 14.69 9.18
C ILE A 35 2.09 14.64 10.53
N VAL A 36 0.86 15.15 10.56
CA VAL A 36 -0.01 15.13 11.74
C VAL A 36 -1.26 14.31 11.41
N GLY A 37 -1.67 13.43 12.33
CA GLY A 37 -2.96 12.73 12.27
C GLY A 37 -3.01 11.48 11.39
N GLN A 38 -2.17 11.39 10.36
CA GLN A 38 -2.22 10.30 9.36
C GLN A 38 -1.51 9.01 9.79
N HIS A 39 -1.62 8.61 11.07
CA HIS A 39 -0.92 7.44 11.60
C HIS A 39 -1.30 6.14 10.87
N GLU A 40 -2.59 5.91 10.68
CA GLU A 40 -3.11 4.72 9.97
C GLU A 40 -2.57 4.64 8.53
N MET A 41 -2.55 5.76 7.80
CA MET A 41 -2.00 5.79 6.44
C MET A 41 -0.51 5.44 6.42
N VAL A 42 0.27 5.96 7.38
CA VAL A 42 1.70 5.66 7.50
C VAL A 42 1.91 4.19 7.82
N ASP A 43 1.12 3.63 8.74
CA ASP A 43 1.20 2.22 9.11
C ASP A 43 0.85 1.29 7.96
N LEU A 44 -0.21 1.59 7.20
CA LEU A 44 -0.58 0.82 6.01
C LEU A 44 0.47 0.93 4.89
N LEU A 45 1.14 2.08 4.75
CA LEU A 45 2.24 2.23 3.80
C LEU A 45 3.46 1.41 4.21
N ILE A 46 3.83 1.40 5.50
CA ILE A 46 4.92 0.58 6.03
C ILE A 46 4.59 -0.92 5.91
N ALA A 47 3.37 -1.31 6.26
CA ALA A 47 2.88 -2.67 6.10
C ALA A 47 2.95 -3.10 4.63
N ALA A 48 2.52 -2.25 3.69
CA ALA A 48 2.64 -2.54 2.27
C ALA A 48 4.08 -2.70 1.81
N LEU A 49 4.99 -1.83 2.27
CA LEU A 49 6.42 -1.95 1.99
C LEU A 49 6.97 -3.30 2.49
N LEU A 50 6.66 -3.70 3.72
CA LEU A 50 7.08 -4.97 4.31
C LEU A 50 6.42 -6.20 3.65
N SER A 51 5.20 -6.06 3.13
CA SER A 51 4.49 -7.11 2.37
C SER A 51 4.86 -7.16 0.88
N SER A 52 5.76 -6.28 0.41
CA SER A 52 6.04 -6.06 -1.03
C SER A 52 4.79 -5.71 -1.85
N GLY A 53 3.82 -5.01 -1.27
CA GLY A 53 2.57 -4.61 -1.90
C GLY A 53 2.62 -3.21 -2.52
N HIS A 54 1.73 -2.98 -3.48
CA HIS A 54 1.46 -1.65 -4.03
C HIS A 54 0.27 -1.01 -3.35
N VAL A 55 0.20 0.32 -3.30
CA VAL A 55 -0.86 1.04 -2.59
C VAL A 55 -1.55 2.02 -3.52
N LEU A 56 -2.87 2.06 -3.44
CA LEU A 56 -3.71 3.08 -4.05
C LEU A 56 -4.24 4.01 -2.94
N ILE A 57 -3.98 5.30 -3.03
CA ILE A 57 -4.44 6.30 -2.07
C ILE A 57 -5.54 7.14 -2.71
N GLU A 58 -6.75 7.03 -2.18
CA GLU A 58 -7.87 7.88 -2.53
C GLU A 58 -8.05 8.97 -1.49
N GLY A 59 -8.46 10.14 -1.95
CA GLY A 59 -8.78 11.23 -1.02
C GLY A 59 -9.00 12.53 -1.75
N VAL A 60 -9.52 13.49 -1.02
CA VAL A 60 -9.70 14.86 -1.50
C VAL A 60 -8.36 15.57 -1.73
N PRO A 61 -8.32 16.61 -2.57
CA PRO A 61 -7.12 17.43 -2.72
C PRO A 61 -6.68 18.05 -1.40
N GLY A 62 -5.37 18.21 -1.20
CA GLY A 62 -4.82 18.93 -0.06
C GLY A 62 -4.54 18.13 1.22
N VAL A 63 -4.94 16.85 1.30
CA VAL A 63 -4.70 16.00 2.50
C VAL A 63 -3.31 15.36 2.55
N ALA A 64 -2.28 16.06 2.08
CA ALA A 64 -0.87 15.66 2.17
C ALA A 64 -0.48 14.25 1.62
N LYS A 65 -1.32 13.56 0.84
CA LYS A 65 -1.06 12.20 0.31
C LYS A 65 0.30 12.04 -0.39
N THR A 66 0.56 12.94 -1.35
CA THR A 66 1.81 13.02 -2.11
C THR A 66 2.98 13.34 -1.19
N LEU A 67 2.77 14.16 -0.15
CA LEU A 67 3.80 14.49 0.83
C LEU A 67 4.14 13.27 1.70
N THR A 68 3.16 12.59 2.29
CA THR A 68 3.37 11.39 3.11
C THR A 68 4.16 10.31 2.35
N THR A 69 3.83 10.09 1.08
CA THR A 69 4.58 9.14 0.23
C THR A 69 6.01 9.59 -0.03
N LYS A 70 6.22 10.88 -0.33
CA LYS A 70 7.57 11.43 -0.51
C LYS A 70 8.40 11.32 0.77
N LEU A 71 7.79 11.57 1.93
CA LEU A 71 8.48 11.46 3.21
C LEU A 71 8.90 10.01 3.46
N LEU A 72 8.01 9.04 3.27
CA LEU A 72 8.36 7.62 3.33
C LEU A 72 9.53 7.27 2.40
N ALA A 73 9.55 7.80 1.17
CA ALA A 73 10.64 7.53 0.26
C ALA A 73 11.97 8.16 0.72
N GLN A 74 11.93 9.28 1.44
CA GLN A 74 13.11 9.98 1.94
C GLN A 74 13.66 9.38 3.24
N THR A 75 12.82 8.69 4.02
CA THR A 75 13.30 7.91 5.17
C THR A 75 14.11 6.68 4.73
N ILE A 76 14.04 6.32 3.45
CA ILE A 76 14.67 5.14 2.88
C ILE A 76 15.81 5.56 1.95
N ASP A 77 17.01 5.02 2.18
CA ASP A 77 18.12 5.12 1.23
C ASP A 77 17.86 4.22 0.02
N SER A 78 17.05 4.73 -0.91
CA SER A 78 16.63 4.05 -2.12
C SER A 78 16.28 5.06 -3.22
N ASP A 79 16.20 4.59 -4.47
CA ASP A 79 15.80 5.45 -5.56
C ASP A 79 14.30 5.77 -5.48
N PHE A 80 13.99 7.06 -5.64
CA PHE A 80 12.63 7.58 -5.70
C PHE A 80 12.32 8.22 -7.03
N SER A 81 11.13 7.91 -7.56
CA SER A 81 10.62 8.50 -8.78
C SER A 81 9.19 8.98 -8.61
N ARG A 82 8.87 10.12 -9.23
CA ARG A 82 7.51 10.67 -9.26
C ARG A 82 7.06 10.81 -10.70
N ILE A 83 5.92 10.21 -11.02
CA ILE A 83 5.28 10.27 -12.33
C ILE A 83 3.93 10.95 -12.17
N GLN A 84 3.72 12.03 -12.90
CA GLN A 84 2.42 12.66 -13.02
C GLN A 84 1.69 12.03 -14.19
N PHE A 85 0.53 11.42 -13.95
CA PHE A 85 -0.27 10.85 -15.04
C PHE A 85 -1.07 11.97 -15.69
N THR A 86 -0.90 12.10 -17.00
CA THR A 86 -1.58 13.09 -17.84
C THR A 86 -2.24 12.40 -19.05
N PRO A 87 -3.21 13.04 -19.71
CA PRO A 87 -3.93 12.43 -20.84
C PRO A 87 -3.06 12.09 -22.05
N ASP A 88 -1.92 12.76 -22.18
CA ASP A 88 -0.94 12.61 -23.26
C ASP A 88 0.19 11.62 -22.94
N LEU A 89 0.28 11.14 -21.70
CA LEU A 89 1.35 10.23 -21.26
C LEU A 89 1.30 8.91 -22.03
N MET A 90 2.41 8.54 -22.69
CA MET A 90 2.53 7.29 -23.43
C MET A 90 3.14 6.18 -22.55
N PRO A 91 2.89 4.89 -22.86
CA PRO A 91 3.52 3.77 -22.13
C PRO A 91 5.05 3.88 -22.03
N ALA A 92 5.70 4.29 -23.13
CA ALA A 92 7.16 4.45 -23.20
C ALA A 92 7.69 5.59 -22.31
N ASP A 93 6.86 6.57 -21.94
CA ASP A 93 7.26 7.62 -20.99
C ASP A 93 7.32 7.10 -19.55
N VAL A 94 6.68 5.95 -19.27
CA VAL A 94 6.71 5.26 -17.98
C VAL A 94 7.79 4.18 -17.97
N THR A 95 7.77 3.30 -18.97
CA THR A 95 8.68 2.13 -19.04
C THR A 95 10.03 2.45 -19.65
N GLY A 96 10.15 3.50 -20.46
CA GLY A 96 11.39 3.87 -21.15
C GLY A 96 11.34 3.60 -22.65
N THR A 97 12.38 4.04 -23.35
CA THR A 97 12.46 3.99 -24.81
C THR A 97 13.87 3.67 -25.30
N SER A 98 13.95 3.02 -26.45
CA SER A 98 15.22 2.73 -27.12
C SER A 98 15.63 3.91 -27.99
N VAL A 99 16.75 4.55 -27.64
CA VAL A 99 17.26 5.72 -28.35
C VAL A 99 18.44 5.31 -29.22
N PHE A 100 18.38 5.62 -30.52
CA PHE A 100 19.50 5.38 -31.43
C PHE A 100 20.69 6.26 -31.04
N ASN A 101 21.85 5.64 -30.82
CA ASN A 101 23.09 6.32 -30.53
C ASN A 101 23.97 6.37 -31.80
N PRO A 102 24.10 7.55 -32.45
CA PRO A 102 24.85 7.66 -33.70
C PRO A 102 26.33 7.32 -33.58
N LYS A 103 26.92 7.41 -32.37
CA LYS A 103 28.33 7.11 -32.14
C LYS A 103 28.63 5.62 -32.16
N THR A 104 27.71 4.81 -31.65
CA THR A 104 27.84 3.34 -31.58
C THR A 104 27.06 2.62 -32.68
N SER A 105 26.22 3.35 -33.43
CA SER A 105 25.27 2.81 -34.40
C SER A 105 24.35 1.74 -33.81
N ASN A 106 24.11 1.80 -32.49
CA ASN A 106 23.28 0.87 -31.74
C ASN A 106 22.12 1.62 -31.06
N PHE A 107 21.07 0.87 -30.68
CA PHE A 107 19.99 1.38 -29.86
C PHE A 107 20.32 1.17 -28.39
N ASP A 108 20.40 2.27 -27.62
CA ASP A 108 20.61 2.25 -26.18
C ASP A 108 19.26 2.43 -25.47
N PHE A 109 18.91 1.49 -24.60
CA PHE A 109 17.68 1.59 -23.82
C PHE A 109 17.83 2.66 -22.74
N LYS A 110 16.96 3.67 -22.79
CA LYS A 110 16.80 4.69 -21.75
C LYS A 110 15.68 4.23 -20.82
N GLN A 111 16.06 3.80 -19.63
CA GLN A 111 15.12 3.42 -18.57
C GLN A 111 14.15 4.57 -18.28
N GLY A 112 12.85 4.24 -18.22
CA GLY A 112 11.82 5.17 -17.81
C GLY A 112 11.79 5.39 -16.30
N PRO A 113 10.98 6.34 -15.82
CA PRO A 113 10.86 6.68 -14.41
C PRO A 113 10.31 5.54 -13.53
N ILE A 114 9.78 4.46 -14.10
CA ILE A 114 9.36 3.28 -13.32
C ILE A 114 10.54 2.51 -12.71
N PHE A 115 11.76 2.67 -13.25
CA PHE A 115 12.98 2.04 -12.75
C PHE A 115 13.49 2.76 -11.50
N SER A 116 12.83 2.51 -10.38
CA SER A 116 13.12 3.11 -9.07
C SER A 116 12.55 2.20 -7.99
N ASN A 117 13.09 2.23 -6.77
CA ASN A 117 12.57 1.41 -5.67
C ASN A 117 11.17 1.84 -5.23
N ILE A 118 10.95 3.16 -5.12
CA ILE A 118 9.65 3.72 -4.72
C ILE A 118 9.17 4.65 -5.83
N VAL A 119 8.03 4.31 -6.41
CA VAL A 119 7.42 5.08 -7.49
C VAL A 119 6.10 5.68 -7.02
N LEU A 120 6.05 7.01 -6.93
CA LEU A 120 4.83 7.76 -6.69
C LEU A 120 4.16 8.12 -8.01
N ILE A 121 2.92 7.70 -8.17
CA ILE A 121 2.11 8.02 -9.34
C ILE A 121 0.98 8.94 -8.90
N ASP A 122 1.00 10.18 -9.37
CA ASP A 122 -0.07 11.12 -9.10
C ASP A 122 -1.14 11.04 -10.20
N GLU A 123 -2.41 10.95 -9.77
CA GLU A 123 -3.59 10.99 -10.63
C GLU A 123 -3.61 9.87 -11.68
N ILE A 124 -3.43 8.62 -11.24
CA ILE A 124 -3.38 7.44 -12.12
C ILE A 124 -4.59 7.32 -13.08
N ASN A 125 -5.73 7.86 -12.67
CA ASN A 125 -6.96 7.90 -13.44
C ASN A 125 -6.97 8.96 -14.56
N ARG A 126 -5.92 9.78 -14.76
CA ARG A 126 -5.87 10.80 -15.83
C ARG A 126 -5.16 10.36 -17.10
N SER A 127 -4.55 9.18 -17.13
CA SER A 127 -3.92 8.64 -18.34
C SER A 127 -4.75 7.56 -19.02
N PRO A 128 -4.59 7.36 -20.35
CA PRO A 128 -5.31 6.34 -21.09
C PRO A 128 -5.04 4.91 -20.59
N ALA A 129 -6.00 4.02 -20.82
CA ALA A 129 -5.93 2.61 -20.41
C ALA A 129 -4.67 1.86 -20.89
N LYS A 130 -4.08 2.26 -22.03
CA LYS A 130 -2.83 1.66 -22.55
C LYS A 130 -1.64 1.96 -21.66
N THR A 131 -1.52 3.18 -21.15
CA THR A 131 -0.43 3.61 -20.27
C THR A 131 -0.59 2.99 -18.88
N GLN A 132 -1.83 2.93 -18.39
CA GLN A 132 -2.19 2.18 -17.18
C GLN A 132 -1.82 0.69 -17.30
N ALA A 133 -2.14 0.03 -18.42
CA ALA A 133 -1.84 -1.37 -18.63
C ALA A 133 -0.33 -1.66 -18.56
N ALA A 134 0.51 -0.81 -19.15
CA ALA A 134 1.96 -0.94 -19.08
C ALA A 134 2.47 -0.85 -17.64
N LEU A 135 1.96 0.08 -16.83
CA LEU A 135 2.27 0.15 -15.40
C LEU A 135 1.90 -1.15 -14.66
N PHE A 136 0.69 -1.67 -14.91
CA PHE A 136 0.19 -2.85 -14.21
C PHE A 136 0.95 -4.13 -14.56
N GLU A 137 1.48 -4.22 -15.78
CA GLU A 137 2.39 -5.29 -16.18
C GLU A 137 3.67 -5.25 -15.32
N VAL A 138 4.28 -4.08 -15.15
CA VAL A 138 5.48 -3.92 -14.31
C VAL A 138 5.19 -4.22 -12.83
N MET A 139 4.03 -3.82 -12.33
CA MET A 139 3.62 -4.12 -10.95
C MET A 139 3.49 -5.62 -10.69
N GLU A 140 2.92 -6.37 -11.64
CA GLU A 140 2.71 -7.81 -11.48
C GLU A 140 4.01 -8.59 -11.70
N GLU A 141 4.70 -8.33 -12.81
CA GLU A 141 5.84 -9.14 -13.25
C GLU A 141 7.17 -8.65 -12.66
N ARG A 142 7.21 -7.44 -12.08
CA ARG A 142 8.42 -6.78 -11.55
C ARG A 142 9.56 -6.75 -12.57
N GLN A 143 9.21 -6.60 -13.84
CA GLN A 143 10.14 -6.49 -14.95
C GLN A 143 9.54 -5.69 -16.09
N VAL A 144 10.40 -5.18 -16.96
CA VAL A 144 10.05 -4.51 -18.21
C VAL A 144 10.77 -5.23 -19.33
N THR A 145 10.05 -5.62 -20.40
CA THR A 145 10.66 -6.21 -21.59
C THR A 145 10.55 -5.24 -22.76
N VAL A 146 11.69 -4.82 -23.31
CA VAL A 146 11.78 -3.91 -24.46
C VAL A 146 12.78 -4.50 -25.46
N ASP A 147 12.39 -4.56 -26.72
CA ASP A 147 13.20 -5.07 -27.84
C ASP A 147 13.81 -6.46 -27.58
N GLY A 148 13.06 -7.34 -26.90
CA GLY A 148 13.48 -8.71 -26.57
C GLY A 148 14.47 -8.82 -25.41
N LYS A 149 14.81 -7.71 -24.75
CA LYS A 149 15.61 -7.70 -23.52
C LYS A 149 14.74 -7.39 -22.30
N THR A 150 14.85 -8.23 -21.29
CA THR A 150 14.13 -8.07 -20.02
C THR A 150 15.02 -7.39 -18.99
N TYR A 151 14.44 -6.40 -18.31
CA TYR A 151 15.06 -5.65 -17.23
C TYR A 151 14.23 -5.86 -15.96
N LEU A 152 14.84 -6.43 -14.93
CA LEU A 152 14.19 -6.67 -13.63
C LEU A 152 14.16 -5.37 -12.81
N MET A 153 13.13 -5.20 -12.00
CA MET A 153 13.06 -4.11 -11.02
C MET A 153 13.92 -4.44 -9.79
N ASP A 154 14.62 -3.44 -9.25
CA ASP A 154 15.39 -3.59 -8.03
C ASP A 154 14.49 -3.65 -6.79
N ALA A 155 14.85 -4.49 -5.83
CA ALA A 155 14.10 -4.64 -4.58
C ALA A 155 14.64 -3.69 -3.49
N PRO A 156 13.77 -3.07 -2.67
CA PRO A 156 12.30 -3.16 -2.70
C PRO A 156 11.73 -2.40 -3.89
N PHE A 157 10.62 -2.90 -4.46
CA PHE A 157 9.87 -2.23 -5.52
C PHE A 157 8.42 -2.02 -5.05
N MET A 158 8.05 -0.77 -4.84
CA MET A 158 6.74 -0.33 -4.37
C MET A 158 6.21 0.79 -5.25
N VAL A 159 4.94 0.67 -5.63
CA VAL A 159 4.20 1.69 -6.38
C VAL A 159 3.13 2.23 -5.47
N VAL A 160 3.10 3.55 -5.32
CA VAL A 160 2.08 4.27 -4.58
C VAL A 160 1.35 5.17 -5.57
N ALA A 161 0.14 4.79 -5.93
CA ALA A 161 -0.70 5.57 -6.83
C ALA A 161 -1.67 6.42 -6.04
N THR A 162 -1.92 7.66 -6.48
CA THR A 162 -2.98 8.51 -5.95
C THR A 162 -4.07 8.70 -7.00
N GLN A 163 -5.32 8.78 -6.55
CA GLN A 163 -6.42 9.26 -7.39
C GLN A 163 -7.34 10.20 -6.62
N ASN A 164 -7.99 11.08 -7.36
CA ASN A 164 -9.00 11.99 -6.86
C ASN A 164 -10.38 11.52 -7.37
N PRO A 165 -11.30 11.12 -6.48
CA PRO A 165 -12.59 10.58 -6.89
C PRO A 165 -13.57 11.62 -7.46
N ILE A 166 -13.32 12.92 -7.23
CA ILE A 166 -14.25 14.02 -7.59
C ILE A 166 -14.02 14.54 -9.02
N GLU A 167 -12.89 14.21 -9.64
CA GLU A 167 -12.53 14.73 -10.96
C GLU A 167 -13.26 13.97 -12.08
N HIS A 168 -14.30 14.57 -12.64
CA HIS A 168 -15.15 13.96 -13.67
C HIS A 168 -14.68 14.21 -15.11
N GLU A 169 -13.81 15.21 -15.34
CA GLU A 169 -13.38 15.58 -16.68
C GLU A 169 -12.00 14.97 -16.99
N GLY A 170 -11.90 14.24 -18.10
CA GLY A 170 -10.63 13.64 -18.55
C GLY A 170 -10.13 12.47 -17.70
N THR A 171 -11.02 11.80 -16.95
CA THR A 171 -10.65 10.63 -16.13
C THR A 171 -11.10 9.31 -16.74
N TYR A 172 -10.23 8.30 -16.59
CA TYR A 172 -10.39 6.92 -17.01
C TYR A 172 -10.51 6.06 -15.76
N ARG A 173 -11.68 5.45 -15.56
CA ARG A 173 -11.88 4.51 -14.44
C ARG A 173 -10.95 3.32 -14.60
N LEU A 174 -10.28 2.95 -13.50
CA LEU A 174 -9.51 1.72 -13.42
C LEU A 174 -10.47 0.52 -13.42
N PRO A 175 -10.35 -0.42 -14.37
CA PRO A 175 -11.05 -1.69 -14.32
C PRO A 175 -10.75 -2.46 -13.04
N GLU A 176 -11.72 -3.25 -12.56
CA GLU A 176 -11.58 -4.07 -11.34
C GLU A 176 -10.35 -5.00 -11.39
N ALA A 177 -10.07 -5.59 -12.57
CA ALA A 177 -8.89 -6.43 -12.77
C ALA A 177 -7.55 -5.69 -12.58
N GLN A 178 -7.54 -4.36 -12.72
CA GLN A 178 -6.37 -3.52 -12.46
C GLN A 178 -6.28 -3.13 -10.98
N LEU A 179 -7.41 -2.76 -10.38
CA LEU A 179 -7.50 -2.47 -8.95
C LEU A 179 -7.05 -3.67 -8.10
N ASP A 180 -7.37 -4.89 -8.53
CA ASP A 180 -6.98 -6.12 -7.83
C ASP A 180 -5.46 -6.32 -7.70
N ARG A 181 -4.62 -5.52 -8.37
CA ARG A 181 -3.15 -5.55 -8.22
C ARG A 181 -2.62 -4.74 -7.04
N PHE A 182 -3.40 -3.81 -6.49
CA PHE A 182 -3.00 -3.04 -5.31
C PHE A 182 -3.28 -3.82 -4.04
N LEU A 183 -2.31 -3.90 -3.12
CA LEU A 183 -2.49 -4.52 -1.81
C LEU A 183 -3.60 -3.80 -1.05
N PHE A 184 -3.42 -2.48 -0.88
CA PHE A 184 -4.37 -1.62 -0.19
C PHE A 184 -4.96 -0.55 -1.11
N ARG A 185 -6.25 -0.25 -0.89
CA ARG A 185 -6.82 1.07 -1.13
C ARG A 185 -6.96 1.79 0.21
N ILE A 186 -6.32 2.93 0.35
CA ILE A 186 -6.35 3.77 1.55
C ILE A 186 -7.19 5.00 1.26
N ASP A 187 -8.27 5.20 2.00
CA ASP A 187 -9.11 6.39 1.88
C ASP A 187 -8.67 7.42 2.93
N VAL A 188 -8.26 8.61 2.51
CA VAL A 188 -7.75 9.67 3.39
C VAL A 188 -8.80 10.78 3.52
N PRO A 189 -9.44 10.94 4.70
CA PRO A 189 -10.40 12.00 4.95
C PRO A 189 -9.71 13.35 5.16
N TYR A 190 -10.51 14.43 5.25
CA TYR A 190 -10.01 15.69 5.77
C TYR A 190 -9.55 15.53 7.23
N PRO A 191 -8.50 16.26 7.65
CA PRO A 191 -8.08 16.26 9.04
C PRO A 191 -9.19 16.80 9.94
N SER A 192 -9.20 16.34 11.19
CA SER A 192 -9.98 16.96 12.25
C SER A 192 -9.51 18.39 12.52
N LEU A 193 -10.35 19.18 13.19
CA LEU A 193 -10.00 20.56 13.57
C LEU A 193 -8.68 20.62 14.35
N ASP A 194 -8.48 19.70 15.29
CA ASP A 194 -7.27 19.67 16.12
C ASP A 194 -6.02 19.35 15.30
N GLU A 195 -6.12 18.39 14.37
CA GLU A 195 -5.05 18.06 13.44
C GLU A 195 -4.75 19.23 12.49
N GLU A 196 -5.78 19.92 12.00
CA GLU A 196 -5.63 21.10 11.14
C GLU A 196 -4.93 22.24 11.88
N VAL A 197 -5.29 22.48 13.15
CA VAL A 197 -4.59 23.45 14.01
C VAL A 197 -3.11 23.07 14.18
N GLN A 198 -2.80 21.79 14.41
CA GLN A 198 -1.40 21.34 14.51
C GLN A 198 -0.64 21.49 13.19
N ILE A 199 -1.28 21.25 12.04
CA ILE A 199 -0.72 21.51 10.72
C ILE A 199 -0.38 23.00 10.57
N LEU A 200 -1.29 23.90 10.97
CA LEU A 200 -1.06 25.35 10.93
C LEU A 200 0.09 25.76 11.86
N VAL A 201 0.14 25.24 13.09
CA VAL A 201 1.24 25.48 14.03
C VAL A 201 2.57 25.00 13.46
N GLY A 202 2.60 23.80 12.87
CA GLY A 202 3.79 23.24 12.23
C GLY A 202 4.27 24.07 11.04
N SER A 203 3.35 24.48 10.16
CA SER A 203 3.64 25.34 9.00
C SER A 203 4.19 26.70 9.44
N HIS A 204 3.57 27.31 10.45
CA HIS A 204 4.00 28.59 10.99
C HIS A 204 5.40 28.52 11.62
N LYS A 205 5.67 27.49 12.43
CA LYS A 205 7.00 27.24 13.01
C LYS A 205 8.09 27.09 11.94
N ARG A 206 7.76 26.41 10.85
CA ARG A 206 8.64 26.23 9.69
C ARG A 206 8.73 27.48 8.78
N LYS A 207 8.03 28.58 9.11
CA LYS A 207 7.92 29.76 8.24
C LYS A 207 7.51 29.41 6.80
N ASN A 208 6.66 28.40 6.64
CA ASN A 208 6.25 27.81 5.37
C ASN A 208 7.42 27.25 4.51
N GLN A 209 8.59 27.01 5.10
CA GLN A 209 9.70 26.32 4.45
C GLN A 209 9.70 24.86 4.90
N LEU A 210 9.14 23.99 4.05
CA LEU A 210 9.29 22.54 4.20
C LEU A 210 10.49 22.11 3.36
N ASN A 211 11.65 21.95 4.02
CA ASN A 211 12.79 21.33 3.36
C ASN A 211 12.76 19.83 3.62
N ILE A 212 12.23 19.09 2.65
CA ILE A 212 12.16 17.61 2.71
C ILE A 212 13.58 17.01 2.77
N GLN A 213 14.60 17.73 2.32
CA GLN A 213 16.01 17.30 2.40
C GLN A 213 16.57 17.27 3.82
N ASP A 214 15.87 17.86 4.80
CA ASP A 214 16.29 17.81 6.20
C ASP A 214 15.90 16.48 6.88
N LEU A 215 15.14 15.61 6.19
CA LEU A 215 14.88 14.25 6.69
C LEU A 215 16.13 13.38 6.56
N GLU A 216 16.38 12.59 7.59
CA GLU A 216 17.43 11.59 7.55
C GLU A 216 16.95 10.31 6.87
N LYS A 217 17.82 9.73 6.04
CA LYS A 217 17.67 8.37 5.54
C LYS A 217 17.98 7.41 6.68
N VAL A 218 16.94 6.84 7.30
CA VAL A 218 17.05 6.03 8.51
C VAL A 218 17.19 4.54 8.23
N VAL A 219 16.74 4.08 7.05
CA VAL A 219 16.81 2.66 6.64
C VAL A 219 17.32 2.51 5.21
N THR A 220 17.95 1.38 4.87
CA THR A 220 18.40 1.08 3.50
C THR A 220 17.48 0.11 2.77
N ALA A 221 17.57 0.09 1.44
CA ALA A 221 16.88 -0.88 0.58
C ALA A 221 17.18 -2.35 0.99
N GLU A 222 18.43 -2.67 1.30
CA GLU A 222 18.83 -4.02 1.72
C GLU A 222 18.23 -4.42 3.07
N GLN A 223 18.14 -3.47 4.00
CA GLN A 223 17.49 -3.70 5.30
C GLN A 223 16.01 -4.01 5.12
N ILE A 224 15.30 -3.23 4.29
CA ILE A 224 13.89 -3.50 3.96
C ILE A 224 13.75 -4.89 3.34
N LYS A 225 14.58 -5.22 2.35
CA LYS A 225 14.54 -6.54 1.70
C LYS A 225 14.77 -7.69 2.68
N ALA A 226 15.68 -7.53 3.64
CA ALA A 226 15.90 -8.52 4.69
C ALA A 226 14.65 -8.65 5.58
N GLN A 227 14.04 -7.54 6.00
CA GLN A 227 12.84 -7.56 6.84
C GLN A 227 11.61 -8.10 6.09
N GLN A 228 11.48 -7.88 4.79
CA GLN A 228 10.43 -8.51 3.96
C GLN A 228 10.48 -10.04 4.04
N GLN A 229 11.69 -10.63 4.10
CA GLN A 229 11.83 -12.08 4.27
C GLN A 229 11.43 -12.57 5.66
N VAL A 230 11.78 -11.80 6.70
CA VAL A 230 11.38 -12.08 8.09
C VAL A 230 9.85 -12.06 8.21
N VAL A 231 9.21 -11.00 7.70
CA VAL A 231 7.75 -10.82 7.72
C VAL A 231 7.03 -11.95 6.96
N ALA A 232 7.55 -12.37 5.81
CA ALA A 232 6.98 -13.49 5.05
C ALA A 232 7.03 -14.83 5.83
N GLY A 233 7.97 -14.97 6.78
CA GLY A 233 8.13 -16.13 7.63
C GLY A 233 7.26 -16.15 8.90
N ILE A 234 6.46 -15.11 9.14
CA ILE A 234 5.56 -15.05 10.30
C ILE A 234 4.57 -16.19 10.28
N HIS A 235 4.38 -16.81 11.44
CA HIS A 235 3.56 -18.01 11.58
C HIS A 235 2.08 -17.71 11.34
N VAL A 236 1.44 -18.58 10.58
CA VAL A 236 0.01 -18.50 10.27
C VAL A 236 -0.61 -19.85 10.56
N GLU A 237 -1.51 -19.89 11.54
CA GLU A 237 -2.22 -21.13 11.88
C GLU A 237 -3.17 -21.55 10.75
N PRO A 238 -3.31 -22.87 10.45
CA PRO A 238 -4.21 -23.35 9.40
C PRO A 238 -5.67 -22.89 9.58
N GLU A 239 -6.12 -22.75 10.83
CA GLU A 239 -7.47 -22.26 11.15
C GLU A 239 -7.66 -20.81 10.73
N LEU A 240 -6.63 -19.97 10.86
CA LEU A 240 -6.66 -18.58 10.38
C LEU A 240 -6.62 -18.50 8.85
N MET A 241 -5.88 -19.40 8.18
CA MET A 241 -5.94 -19.49 6.72
C MET A 241 -7.35 -19.82 6.24
N LYS A 242 -8.03 -20.75 6.91
CA LYS A 242 -9.42 -21.10 6.63
C LYS A 242 -10.36 -19.93 6.91
N TYR A 243 -10.19 -19.24 8.03
CA TYR A 243 -10.95 -18.04 8.39
C TYR A 243 -10.85 -16.95 7.31
N ILE A 244 -9.63 -16.63 6.85
CA ILE A 244 -9.41 -15.66 5.76
C ILE A 244 -10.13 -16.13 4.49
N ALA A 245 -9.95 -17.40 4.09
CA ALA A 245 -10.58 -17.94 2.89
C ALA A 245 -12.11 -17.91 2.95
N GLU A 246 -12.68 -18.14 4.13
CA GLU A 246 -14.12 -18.10 4.39
C GLU A 246 -14.67 -16.68 4.28
N ILE A 247 -13.97 -15.67 4.82
CA ILE A 247 -14.33 -14.25 4.62
C ILE A 247 -14.38 -13.93 3.12
N ILE A 248 -13.33 -14.27 2.36
CA ILE A 248 -13.27 -14.00 0.92
C ILE A 248 -14.36 -14.76 0.17
N GLN A 249 -14.65 -16.00 0.53
CA GLN A 249 -15.74 -16.76 -0.06
C GLN A 249 -17.12 -16.13 0.20
N ASN A 250 -17.35 -15.62 1.41
CA ASN A 250 -18.60 -14.93 1.75
C ASN A 250 -18.80 -13.64 0.95
N THR A 251 -17.74 -12.95 0.52
CA THR A 251 -17.89 -11.80 -0.41
C THR A 251 -18.49 -12.22 -1.76
N ARG A 252 -18.21 -13.43 -2.23
CA ARG A 252 -18.70 -13.97 -3.51
C ARG A 252 -20.11 -14.55 -3.42
N ASN A 253 -20.55 -14.90 -2.22
CA ASN A 253 -21.87 -15.49 -1.96
C ASN A 253 -22.86 -14.48 -1.37
N SER A 254 -22.43 -13.25 -1.09
CA SER A 254 -23.28 -12.21 -0.52
C SER A 254 -24.23 -11.63 -1.57
N SER A 255 -25.53 -11.58 -1.27
CA SER A 255 -26.53 -10.95 -2.14
C SER A 255 -26.35 -9.44 -2.32
N SER A 256 -25.51 -8.81 -1.48
CA SER A 256 -25.22 -7.37 -1.54
C SER A 256 -24.02 -7.03 -2.43
N VAL A 257 -23.37 -8.06 -3.00
CA VAL A 257 -22.15 -7.92 -3.80
C VAL A 257 -22.41 -8.51 -5.20
N SER A 258 -22.20 -7.70 -6.23
CA SER A 258 -22.30 -8.13 -7.64
C SER A 258 -21.03 -8.87 -8.08
N ILE A 259 -19.85 -8.37 -7.70
CA ILE A 259 -18.56 -8.99 -7.97
C ILE A 259 -17.81 -9.09 -6.63
N GLY A 260 -17.55 -10.32 -6.17
CA GLY A 260 -16.81 -10.58 -4.94
C GLY A 260 -15.30 -10.62 -5.14
N ALA A 261 -14.58 -10.62 -4.02
CA ALA A 261 -13.13 -10.55 -4.04
C ALA A 261 -12.47 -11.81 -4.63
N SER A 262 -11.37 -11.62 -5.36
CA SER A 262 -10.62 -12.69 -6.01
C SER A 262 -9.83 -13.55 -4.99
N PRO A 263 -9.35 -14.75 -5.35
CA PRO A 263 -8.46 -15.53 -4.48
C PRO A 263 -7.18 -14.79 -4.07
N ARG A 264 -6.72 -13.83 -4.90
CA ARG A 264 -5.58 -12.96 -4.59
C ARG A 264 -5.83 -12.13 -3.32
N ALA A 265 -7.08 -11.73 -3.08
CA ALA A 265 -7.47 -11.04 -1.87
C ALA A 265 -7.09 -11.84 -0.61
N SER A 266 -7.27 -13.16 -0.62
CA SER A 266 -6.90 -14.02 0.53
C SER A 266 -5.40 -13.96 0.82
N VAL A 267 -4.58 -13.99 -0.23
CA VAL A 267 -3.11 -13.88 -0.11
C VAL A 267 -2.72 -12.51 0.41
N PHE A 268 -3.39 -11.46 -0.06
CA PHE A 268 -3.12 -10.08 0.33
C PHE A 268 -3.52 -9.80 1.78
N VAL A 269 -4.67 -10.29 2.23
CA VAL A 269 -5.07 -10.23 3.65
C VAL A 269 -4.03 -10.94 4.52
N MET A 270 -3.61 -12.15 4.15
CA MET A 270 -2.61 -12.89 4.91
C MET A 270 -1.27 -12.13 5.00
N LYS A 271 -0.74 -11.64 3.87
CA LYS A 271 0.51 -10.88 3.84
C LYS A 271 0.44 -9.58 4.64
N ALA A 272 -0.69 -8.87 4.56
CA ALA A 272 -0.94 -7.65 5.31
C ALA A 272 -1.02 -7.93 6.82
N ALA A 273 -1.74 -8.98 7.22
CA ALA A 273 -1.83 -9.40 8.62
C ALA A 273 -0.47 -9.83 9.19
N GLN A 274 0.36 -10.54 8.41
CA GLN A 274 1.74 -10.86 8.80
C GLN A 274 2.56 -9.58 9.03
N ALA A 275 2.52 -8.61 8.12
CA ALA A 275 3.25 -7.36 8.29
C ALA A 275 2.78 -6.58 9.53
N LEU A 276 1.47 -6.52 9.77
CA LEU A 276 0.91 -5.87 10.94
C LEU A 276 1.30 -6.55 12.26
N ALA A 277 1.27 -7.89 12.30
CA ALA A 277 1.75 -8.65 13.45
C ALA A 277 3.24 -8.37 13.72
N ALA A 278 4.06 -8.35 12.67
CA ALA A 278 5.50 -8.03 12.75
C ALA A 278 5.76 -6.63 13.32
N MET A 279 5.01 -5.63 12.82
CA MET A 279 5.08 -4.24 13.25
C MET A 279 4.69 -4.08 14.73
N ASN A 280 3.89 -5.00 15.25
CA ASN A 280 3.46 -5.07 16.64
C ASN A 280 4.32 -6.01 17.50
N GLY A 281 5.46 -6.48 16.99
CA GLY A 281 6.41 -7.34 17.72
C GLY A 281 5.94 -8.77 17.92
N ARG A 282 4.95 -9.24 17.14
CA ARG A 282 4.40 -10.61 17.21
C ARG A 282 4.84 -11.44 16.01
N ASP A 283 5.32 -12.65 16.27
CA ASP A 283 5.79 -13.60 15.25
C ASP A 283 4.70 -14.57 14.75
N PHE A 284 3.44 -14.31 15.11
CA PHE A 284 2.25 -15.01 14.65
C PHE A 284 1.09 -14.03 14.42
N ILE A 285 0.21 -14.35 13.47
CA ILE A 285 -1.00 -13.57 13.22
C ILE A 285 -2.15 -13.97 14.17
N THR A 286 -3.01 -13.02 14.50
CA THR A 286 -4.25 -13.21 15.25
C THR A 286 -5.47 -12.82 14.41
N PRO A 287 -6.70 -13.21 14.80
CA PRO A 287 -7.90 -12.75 14.09
C PRO A 287 -8.05 -11.22 14.05
N GLU A 288 -7.52 -10.51 15.03
CA GLU A 288 -7.62 -9.05 15.10
C GLU A 288 -6.78 -8.38 14.00
N ASP A 289 -5.59 -8.92 13.70
CA ASP A 289 -4.75 -8.46 12.59
C ASP A 289 -5.48 -8.58 11.24
N VAL A 290 -6.22 -9.68 11.06
CA VAL A 290 -7.03 -9.92 9.86
C VAL A 290 -8.13 -8.88 9.75
N LYS A 291 -8.85 -8.58 10.84
CA LYS A 291 -9.92 -7.57 10.86
C LYS A 291 -9.41 -6.16 10.58
N GLU A 292 -8.23 -5.80 11.08
CA GLU A 292 -7.67 -4.47 10.90
C GLU A 292 -7.31 -4.20 9.42
N VAL A 293 -6.78 -5.21 8.72
CA VAL A 293 -6.36 -5.05 7.30
C VAL A 293 -7.47 -5.35 6.29
N ILE A 294 -8.59 -5.94 6.71
CA ILE A 294 -9.60 -6.45 5.77
C ILE A 294 -10.24 -5.35 4.94
N ASN A 295 -10.56 -4.21 5.54
CA ASN A 295 -11.20 -3.09 4.87
C ASN A 295 -10.31 -2.48 3.79
N PRO A 296 -9.06 -2.06 4.07
CA PRO A 296 -8.19 -1.51 3.04
C PRO A 296 -7.81 -2.54 1.96
N VAL A 297 -7.86 -3.85 2.25
CA VAL A 297 -7.64 -4.90 1.23
C VAL A 297 -8.89 -5.14 0.37
N LEU A 298 -10.10 -5.15 0.92
CA LEU A 298 -11.29 -5.61 0.19
C LEU A 298 -12.11 -4.49 -0.47
N ARG A 299 -12.01 -3.25 -0.01
CA ARG A 299 -12.90 -2.16 -0.45
C ARG A 299 -12.85 -1.83 -1.95
N HIS A 300 -11.74 -2.18 -2.63
CA HIS A 300 -11.55 -2.05 -4.08
C HIS A 300 -11.59 -3.38 -4.83
N ARG A 301 -12.04 -4.45 -4.16
CA ARG A 301 -12.18 -5.80 -4.71
C ARG A 301 -13.62 -6.30 -4.68
N ILE A 302 -14.54 -5.49 -4.17
CA ILE A 302 -15.96 -5.79 -4.17
C ILE A 302 -16.70 -4.70 -4.92
N THR A 303 -17.58 -5.12 -5.82
CA THR A 303 -18.54 -4.24 -6.48
C THR A 303 -19.91 -4.52 -5.89
N LEU A 304 -20.57 -3.49 -5.35
CA LEU A 304 -21.90 -3.64 -4.76
C LEU A 304 -22.96 -3.83 -5.85
N THR A 305 -24.11 -4.40 -5.48
CA THR A 305 -25.24 -4.42 -6.41
C THR A 305 -25.84 -3.01 -6.56
N PRO A 306 -26.45 -2.67 -7.71
CA PRO A 306 -27.03 -1.35 -7.94
C PRO A 306 -28.04 -0.94 -6.86
N GLU A 307 -28.81 -1.89 -6.33
CA GLU A 307 -29.79 -1.64 -5.27
C GLU A 307 -29.10 -1.13 -4.00
N ARG A 308 -27.96 -1.72 -3.62
CA ARG A 308 -27.19 -1.32 -2.44
C ARG A 308 -26.49 0.03 -2.63
N GLU A 309 -26.00 0.29 -3.83
CA GLU A 309 -25.44 1.61 -4.15
C GLU A 309 -26.52 2.71 -4.07
N MET A 310 -27.73 2.43 -4.54
CA MET A 310 -28.88 3.35 -4.45
C MET A 310 -29.32 3.61 -3.00
N GLU A 311 -29.18 2.63 -2.12
CA GLU A 311 -29.38 2.78 -0.66
C GLU A 311 -28.26 3.61 0.01
N GLY A 312 -27.20 3.96 -0.73
CA GLY A 312 -26.05 4.70 -0.19
C GLY A 312 -25.12 3.86 0.69
N ILE A 313 -25.23 2.53 0.60
CA ILE A 313 -24.39 1.61 1.38
C ILE A 313 -22.97 1.61 0.81
N LYS A 314 -21.99 1.65 1.71
CA LYS A 314 -20.56 1.63 1.34
C LYS A 314 -19.99 0.21 1.38
N PRO A 315 -18.95 -0.09 0.56
CA PRO A 315 -18.24 -1.38 0.60
C PRO A 315 -17.83 -1.80 2.02
N ASP A 316 -17.25 -0.88 2.79
CA ASP A 316 -16.80 -1.12 4.17
C ASP A 316 -17.92 -1.61 5.10
N GLN A 317 -19.15 -1.15 4.91
CA GLN A 317 -20.31 -1.62 5.70
C GLN A 317 -20.67 -3.06 5.35
N VAL A 318 -20.60 -3.43 4.06
CA VAL A 318 -20.87 -4.80 3.62
C VAL A 318 -19.76 -5.75 4.08
N ILE A 319 -18.50 -5.30 4.06
CA ILE A 319 -17.37 -6.06 4.59
C ILE A 319 -17.58 -6.33 6.08
N GLN A 320 -17.97 -5.32 6.86
CA GLN A 320 -18.27 -5.48 8.28
C GLN A 320 -19.40 -6.50 8.55
N MET A 321 -20.48 -6.44 7.77
CA MET A 321 -21.57 -7.43 7.85
C MET A 321 -21.13 -8.86 7.52
N ILE A 322 -20.11 -9.02 6.67
CA ILE A 322 -19.54 -10.33 6.35
C ILE A 322 -18.67 -10.82 7.51
N LEU A 323 -17.83 -9.96 8.08
CA LEU A 323 -16.97 -10.30 9.22
C LEU A 323 -17.77 -10.79 10.43
N GLU A 324 -18.91 -10.16 10.71
CA GLU A 324 -19.78 -10.53 11.83
C GLU A 324 -20.47 -11.89 11.66
N LYS A 325 -20.56 -12.40 10.42
CA LYS A 325 -21.17 -13.71 10.11
C LYS A 325 -20.19 -14.87 10.18
N VAL A 326 -18.91 -14.62 9.96
CA VAL A 326 -17.89 -15.67 9.94
C VAL A 326 -17.43 -15.93 11.37
N GLU A 327 -17.50 -17.18 11.82
CA GLU A 327 -17.05 -17.56 13.15
C GLU A 327 -15.55 -17.31 13.30
N VAL A 328 -15.18 -16.58 14.35
CA VAL A 328 -13.77 -16.32 14.67
C VAL A 328 -13.16 -17.61 15.25
N PRO A 329 -12.03 -18.11 14.71
CA PRO A 329 -11.35 -19.28 15.26
C PRO A 329 -10.90 -19.01 16.70
N ARG A 330 -10.91 -20.06 17.53
CA ARG A 330 -10.68 -19.97 18.98
C ARG A 330 -9.22 -20.08 19.36
#